data_AF-A0AAP5QFJ1-F1
#
_entry.id   AF-A0AAP5QFJ1-F1
#
_cell.length_a   1.000
_cell.length_b   1.000
_cell.length_c   1.000
_cell.angle_alpha   90.00
_cell.angle_beta   90.00
_cell.angle_gamma   90.00
#
_symmetry.space_group_name_H-M   'P 1'
#
loop_
_entity.id
_entity.type
_entity.pdbx_description
1 polymer ?
#
loop_
_entity_poly.entity_id
_entity_poly.type
_entity_poly.pdbx_seq_one_letter_code
_entity_poly.pdbx_strand_id
1 'polypeptide(L)'
;MAAVSSSEIVMVDSKWGFAANQRVVAQDVEVLPVKLYGGRISSVWSDGSAIIIWDQDFTIEADKHLVQSGRVDLHYLTRLVA
;
A
#
# COMPACT_ATOMS: atom_id res chain seq x y z
N MET A 1 29.50 -11.55 -12.82
CA MET A 1 28.27 -11.42 -12.01
C MET A 1 27.84 -9.97 -12.04
N ALA A 2 26.65 -9.68 -12.59
CA ALA A 2 26.13 -8.33 -12.69
C ALA A 2 25.88 -7.77 -11.28
N ALA A 3 26.32 -6.54 -11.02
CA ALA A 3 26.04 -5.85 -9.77
C ALA A 3 24.52 -5.66 -9.66
N VAL A 4 23.90 -6.36 -8.72
CA VAL A 4 22.56 -6.02 -8.26
C VAL A 4 22.67 -4.62 -7.65
N SER A 5 22.25 -3.61 -8.42
CA SER A 5 22.10 -2.25 -7.91
C SER A 5 20.93 -2.31 -6.93
N SER A 6 21.23 -2.60 -5.67
CA SER A 6 20.25 -2.49 -4.58
C SER A 6 20.00 -1.00 -4.37
N SER A 7 19.18 -0.41 -5.24
CA SER A 7 18.65 0.93 -5.01
C SER A 7 18.01 0.92 -3.63
N GLU A 8 18.59 1.66 -2.69
CA GLU A 8 18.08 1.73 -1.34
C GLU A 8 16.60 2.12 -1.38
N ILE A 9 15.78 1.33 -0.68
CA ILE A 9 14.34 1.60 -0.60
C ILE A 9 14.16 2.76 0.37
N VAL A 10 13.92 3.94 -0.18
CA VAL A 10 13.81 5.20 0.58
C VAL A 10 12.38 5.72 0.52
N MET A 11 11.98 6.47 1.54
CA MET A 11 10.71 7.20 1.52
C MET A 11 10.78 8.31 0.46
N VAL A 12 9.66 8.52 -0.24
CA VAL A 12 9.51 9.54 -1.28
C VAL A 12 8.23 10.34 -1.06
N ASP A 13 8.18 11.59 -1.51
CA ASP A 13 6.99 12.44 -1.39
C ASP A 13 5.78 11.88 -2.15
N SER A 14 6.03 11.31 -3.34
CA SER A 14 4.99 10.69 -4.15
C SER A 14 5.54 9.65 -5.12
N LYS A 15 4.68 8.69 -5.49
CA LYS A 15 4.97 7.70 -6.55
C LYS A 15 3.67 7.30 -7.25
N TRP A 16 3.68 7.24 -8.59
CA TRP A 16 2.51 6.89 -9.42
C TRP A 16 1.24 7.71 -9.11
N GLY A 17 1.41 8.94 -8.62
CA GLY A 17 0.31 9.81 -8.20
C GLY A 17 -0.37 9.38 -6.90
N PHE A 18 0.33 8.59 -6.07
CA PHE A 18 0.06 8.38 -4.65
C PHE A 18 1.00 9.26 -3.82
N ALA A 19 0.46 9.90 -2.79
CA ALA A 19 1.21 10.72 -1.86
C ALA A 19 0.75 10.49 -0.42
N ALA A 20 1.55 10.92 0.54
CA ALA A 20 1.16 10.92 1.95
C ALA A 20 -0.15 11.71 2.17
N ASN A 21 -0.91 11.31 3.18
CA ASN A 21 -2.20 11.89 3.57
C ASN A 21 -3.36 11.70 2.56
N GLN A 22 -3.16 10.92 1.48
CA GLN A 22 -4.18 10.63 0.48
C GLN A 22 -5.08 9.46 0.91
N ARG A 23 -6.40 9.56 0.66
CA ARG A 23 -7.34 8.44 0.87
C ARG A 23 -7.21 7.39 -0.23
N VAL A 24 -7.18 6.14 0.18
CA VAL A 24 -7.06 4.98 -0.70
C VAL A 24 -8.00 3.87 -0.24
N VAL A 25 -8.30 2.97 -1.16
CA VAL A 25 -8.97 1.70 -0.89
C VAL A 25 -8.05 0.58 -1.35
N ALA A 26 -7.76 -0.36 -0.47
CA ALA A 26 -7.10 -1.60 -0.84
C ALA A 26 -8.12 -2.69 -1.14
N GLN A 27 -7.81 -3.53 -2.12
CA GLN A 27 -8.66 -4.64 -2.51
C GLN A 27 -7.97 -5.95 -2.13
N ASP A 28 -8.54 -6.66 -1.15
CA ASP A 28 -8.11 -8.01 -0.80
C ASP A 28 -8.73 -9.00 -1.80
N VAL A 29 -7.94 -9.32 -2.83
CA VAL A 29 -8.31 -10.26 -3.90
C VAL A 29 -8.05 -11.72 -3.52
N GLU A 30 -7.42 -11.98 -2.38
CA GLU A 30 -7.14 -13.34 -1.89
C GLU A 30 -8.37 -13.97 -1.21
N VAL A 31 -9.37 -13.16 -0.86
CA VAL A 31 -10.65 -13.61 -0.30
C VAL A 31 -11.81 -13.45 -1.28
N LEU A 32 -12.77 -14.38 -1.22
CA LEU A 32 -14.03 -14.34 -1.96
C LEU A 32 -15.22 -14.26 -1.00
N PRO A 33 -16.13 -13.27 -1.14
CA PRO A 33 -16.04 -12.13 -2.07
C PRO A 33 -14.89 -11.18 -1.73
N VAL A 34 -14.37 -10.48 -2.74
CA VAL A 34 -13.30 -9.48 -2.59
C VAL A 34 -13.70 -8.46 -1.54
N LYS A 35 -12.83 -8.24 -0.55
CA LYS A 35 -13.06 -7.27 0.51
C LYS A 35 -12.30 -5.99 0.21
N LEU A 36 -12.93 -4.86 0.51
CA LEU A 36 -12.37 -3.53 0.31
C LEU A 36 -12.06 -2.91 1.67
N TYR A 37 -10.86 -2.39 1.83
CA TYR A 37 -10.42 -1.73 3.05
C TYR A 37 -10.06 -0.29 2.76
N GLY A 38 -10.79 0.64 3.38
CA GLY A 38 -10.50 2.07 3.32
C GLY A 38 -9.33 2.43 4.23
N GLY A 39 -8.53 3.40 3.80
CA GLY A 39 -7.45 3.93 4.62
C GLY A 39 -6.86 5.20 4.07
N ARG A 40 -5.79 5.65 4.72
CA ARG A 40 -5.02 6.83 4.33
C ARG A 40 -3.54 6.48 4.26
N ILE A 41 -2.87 6.92 3.21
CA ILE A 41 -1.43 6.73 3.07
C ILE A 41 -0.72 7.55 4.16
N SER A 42 0.12 6.88 4.95
CA SER A 42 1.04 7.52 5.89
C SER A 42 2.34 7.94 5.20
N SER A 43 2.94 7.04 4.43
CA SER A 43 4.19 7.28 3.70
C SER A 43 4.29 6.40 2.46
N VAL A 44 5.01 6.89 1.45
CA VAL A 44 5.24 6.21 0.16
C VAL A 44 6.72 5.90 0.01
N TRP A 45 7.05 4.77 -0.62
CA TRP A 45 8.41 4.28 -0.77
C TRP A 45 8.81 4.12 -2.24
N SER A 46 10.11 4.24 -2.51
CA SER A 46 10.68 4.20 -3.86
C SER A 46 10.52 2.86 -4.58
N ASP A 47 10.23 1.78 -3.87
CA ASP A 47 9.95 0.45 -4.40
C ASP A 47 8.53 0.31 -4.96
N GLY A 48 7.60 1.21 -4.61
CA GLY A 48 6.18 1.08 -5.00
C GLY A 48 5.30 0.54 -3.88
N SER A 49 5.78 0.57 -2.64
CA SER A 49 4.99 0.25 -1.45
C SER A 49 4.61 1.52 -0.67
N ALA A 50 3.60 1.41 0.17
CA ALA A 50 3.15 2.47 1.05
C ALA A 50 2.71 1.93 2.42
N ILE A 51 2.92 2.73 3.47
CA ILE A 51 2.31 2.45 4.78
C ILE A 51 0.94 3.09 4.78
N ILE A 52 -0.08 2.32 5.18
CA ILE A 52 -1.47 2.77 5.23
C ILE A 52 -1.95 2.74 6.66
N ILE A 53 -2.56 3.85 7.08
CA ILE A 53 -3.37 3.91 8.29
C ILE A 53 -4.78 3.55 7.86
N TRP A 54 -5.19 2.33 8.20
CA TRP A 54 -6.52 1.83 7.86
C TRP A 54 -7.61 2.53 8.66
N ASP A 55 -8.79 2.66 8.05
CA ASP A 55 -10.01 3.01 8.76
C ASP A 55 -10.43 1.83 9.68
N GLN A 56 -11.51 1.99 10.44
CA GLN A 56 -12.03 0.93 11.33
C GLN A 56 -12.36 -0.33 10.50
N ASP A 57 -12.20 -1.53 11.10
CA ASP A 57 -12.48 -2.86 10.49
C ASP A 57 -11.36 -3.53 9.65
N PHE A 58 -10.09 -3.14 9.79
CA PHE A 58 -8.98 -3.91 9.20
C PHE A 58 -8.72 -5.22 9.97
N THR A 59 -8.93 -6.37 9.33
CA THR A 59 -8.82 -7.69 9.97
C THR A 59 -7.39 -8.25 9.91
N ILE A 60 -7.06 -9.16 10.83
CA ILE A 60 -5.77 -9.89 10.82
C ILE A 60 -5.58 -10.68 9.52
N GLU A 61 -6.67 -11.16 8.90
CA GLU A 61 -6.61 -11.84 7.61
C GLU A 61 -6.20 -10.88 6.50
N ALA A 62 -6.79 -9.67 6.47
CA ALA A 62 -6.43 -8.63 5.50
C ALA A 62 -4.97 -8.18 5.64
N ASP A 63 -4.46 -8.11 6.87
CA ASP A 63 -3.04 -7.80 7.14
C ASP A 63 -2.12 -8.80 6.45
N LYS A 64 -2.40 -10.10 6.59
CA LYS A 64 -1.57 -11.15 5.97
C LYS A 64 -1.55 -11.10 4.45
N HIS A 65 -2.64 -10.67 3.82
CA HIS A 65 -2.78 -10.63 2.37
C HIS A 65 -2.24 -9.34 1.75
N LEU A 66 -2.59 -8.20 2.37
CA LEU A 66 -2.30 -6.88 1.81
C LEU A 66 -0.99 -6.28 2.31
N VAL A 67 -0.53 -6.66 3.51
CA VAL A 67 0.63 -6.03 4.17
C VAL A 67 1.83 -6.97 4.10
N GLN A 68 2.85 -6.55 3.34
CA GLN A 68 4.14 -7.22 3.29
C GLN A 68 5.18 -6.33 4.00
N SER A 69 5.78 -6.84 5.07
CA SER A 69 6.77 -6.11 5.88
C SER A 69 6.27 -4.75 6.40
N GLY A 70 4.99 -4.67 6.76
CA GLY A 70 4.36 -3.44 7.25
C GLY A 70 3.99 -2.42 6.16
N ARG A 71 4.09 -2.78 4.88
CA ARG A 71 3.76 -1.93 3.74
C ARG A 71 2.83 -2.65 2.77
N VAL A 72 2.06 -1.88 2.02
CA VAL A 72 1.11 -2.35 1.02
C VAL A 72 1.61 -1.94 -0.35
N ASP A 73 1.56 -2.85 -1.32
CA ASP A 73 1.90 -2.51 -2.70
C ASP A 73 0.88 -1.52 -3.27
N LEU A 74 1.37 -0.43 -3.88
CA LEU A 74 0.53 0.60 -4.50
C LEU A 74 -0.36 0.02 -5.62
N HIS A 75 0.02 -1.10 -6.22
CA HIS A 75 -0.77 -1.77 -7.26
C HIS A 75 -2.12 -2.29 -6.75
N TYR A 76 -2.21 -2.67 -5.47
CA TYR A 76 -3.46 -3.09 -4.85
C TYR A 76 -4.32 -1.92 -4.37
N LEU A 77 -3.84 -0.69 -4.54
CA LEU A 77 -4.52 0.51 -4.08
C LEU A 77 -5.28 1.20 -5.20
N THR A 78 -6.51 1.56 -4.89
CA THR A 78 -7.32 2.46 -5.70
C THR A 78 -7.36 3.82 -5.02
N ARG A 79 -7.02 4.86 -5.78
CA ARG A 79 -7.10 6.25 -5.32
C ARG A 79 -8.57 6.66 -5.24
N LEU A 80 -8.98 7.19 -4.09
CA LEU A 80 -10.24 7.90 -3.99
C LEU A 80 -9.97 9.36 -4.34
N VAL A 81 -10.43 9.78 -5.52
CA VAL A 81 -10.55 11.20 -5.85
C VAL A 81 -11.74 11.74 -5.06
N ALA A 82 -11.48 12.72 -4.21
CA ALA A 82 -12.51 13.54 -3.59
C ALA A 82 -13.11 14.50 -4.60
#